data_AF-A0A0R2Q239-F1
#
_entry.id   AF-A0A0R2Q239-F1
#
_cell.length_a   1.000
_cell.length_b   1.000
_cell.length_c   1.000
_cell.angle_alpha   90.00
_cell.angle_beta   90.00
_cell.angle_gamma   90.00
#
_symmetry.space_group_name_H-M   'P 1'
#
loop_
_entity.id
_entity.type
_entity.pdbx_description
1 polymer ?
#
loop_
_entity_poly.entity_id
_entity_poly.type
_entity_poly.pdbx_seq_one_letter_code
_entity_poly.pdbx_strand_id
1 'polypeptide(L)'
;MLRAPLEAPRYDNYAVSVSNDESATSSRPLSALPSIRARIFAFVGVCIAGLAGASIGYSMVDVQCSGSCAVPNGIGMLIGSLIGAAGMSVVAVLVLRALGEWRELADREQQ
;
A
#
# COMPACT_ATOMS: atom_id res chain seq x y z
N MET A 1 -1.18 -33.12 -57.62
CA MET A 1 -1.11 -33.23 -56.15
C MET A 1 -1.04 -31.83 -55.57
N LEU A 2 -2.19 -31.20 -55.35
CA LEU A 2 -2.33 -29.89 -54.71
C LEU A 2 -2.99 -30.11 -53.35
N ARG A 3 -2.31 -29.74 -52.26
CA ARG A 3 -2.92 -29.56 -50.93
C ARG A 3 -2.26 -28.36 -50.27
N ALA A 4 -2.96 -27.24 -50.26
CA ALA A 4 -3.04 -26.42 -49.06
C ALA A 4 -4.19 -27.01 -48.20
N PRO A 5 -4.15 -26.82 -46.87
CA PRO A 5 -4.86 -25.66 -46.34
C PRO A 5 -4.07 -24.88 -45.28
N LEU A 6 -4.28 -23.57 -45.31
CA LEU A 6 -4.13 -22.67 -44.18
C LEU A 6 -5.41 -22.80 -43.34
N GLU A 7 -5.31 -23.21 -42.09
CA GLU A 7 -6.38 -23.04 -41.11
C GLU A 7 -5.76 -22.61 -39.78
N ALA A 8 -5.58 -21.29 -39.65
CA ALA A 8 -5.27 -20.65 -38.39
C ALA A 8 -6.50 -20.72 -37.48
N PRO A 9 -6.36 -21.05 -36.18
CA PRO A 9 -7.46 -20.98 -35.24
C PRO A 9 -8.04 -19.56 -35.21
N ARG A 10 -9.31 -19.46 -35.56
CA ARG A 10 -10.09 -18.24 -35.55
C ARG A 10 -10.40 -17.86 -34.10
N TYR A 11 -9.74 -16.81 -33.62
CA TYR A 11 -9.86 -16.23 -32.28
C TYR A 11 -11.22 -15.51 -32.13
N ASP A 12 -12.37 -16.18 -32.25
CA ASP A 12 -13.68 -15.51 -32.22
C ASP A 12 -14.31 -15.42 -30.82
N ASN A 13 -13.62 -15.96 -29.81
CA ASN A 13 -14.15 -16.13 -28.45
C ASN A 13 -13.48 -15.23 -27.39
N TYR A 14 -12.80 -14.16 -27.80
CA TYR A 14 -12.35 -13.10 -26.87
C TYR A 14 -13.39 -11.99 -26.64
N ALA A 15 -14.63 -12.18 -27.10
CA ALA A 15 -15.79 -11.50 -26.54
C ALA A 15 -16.10 -12.03 -25.12
N VAL A 16 -15.08 -12.17 -24.28
CA VAL A 16 -15.25 -12.14 -22.83
C VAL A 16 -15.67 -10.71 -22.55
N SER A 17 -16.85 -10.57 -21.96
CA SER A 17 -17.37 -9.31 -21.45
C SER A 17 -16.33 -8.69 -20.53
N VAL A 18 -15.56 -7.74 -21.07
CA VAL A 18 -14.83 -6.74 -20.32
C VAL A 18 -15.90 -6.06 -19.48
N SER A 19 -16.00 -6.47 -18.22
CA SER A 19 -16.68 -5.67 -17.23
C SER A 19 -16.08 -4.28 -17.35
N ASN A 20 -16.91 -3.34 -17.78
CA ASN A 20 -16.67 -1.92 -17.69
C ASN A 20 -16.42 -1.62 -16.20
N ASP A 21 -15.18 -1.79 -15.74
CA ASP A 21 -14.67 -1.00 -14.63
C ASP A 21 -14.20 0.29 -15.27
N GLU A 22 -15.10 1.25 -15.15
CA GLU A 22 -15.05 2.62 -15.64
C GLU A 22 -13.91 3.42 -15.00
N SER A 23 -12.68 2.95 -15.18
CA SER A 23 -11.46 3.71 -14.88
C SER A 23 -10.30 3.40 -15.84
N ALA A 24 -10.59 2.76 -16.99
CA ALA A 24 -9.67 2.61 -18.11
C ALA A 24 -9.86 3.71 -19.17
N THR A 25 -9.28 4.89 -18.93
CA THR A 25 -8.78 5.75 -20.02
C THR A 25 -7.44 6.29 -19.60
N SER A 26 -6.38 5.57 -19.97
CA SER A 26 -5.19 6.15 -20.61
C SER A 26 -4.03 5.14 -20.55
N SER A 27 -3.92 4.32 -21.58
CA SER A 27 -2.67 3.67 -21.96
C SER A 27 -1.71 4.72 -22.55
N ARG A 28 -0.96 5.42 -21.68
CA ARG A 28 0.22 6.28 -21.97
C ARG A 28 0.95 6.56 -20.65
N PRO A 29 2.28 6.80 -20.67
CA PRO A 29 3.30 5.85 -20.18
C PRO A 29 3.01 5.36 -18.75
N LEU A 30 3.46 4.15 -18.42
CA LEU A 30 3.44 3.62 -17.05
C LEU A 30 3.96 4.67 -16.08
N SER A 31 3.02 5.32 -15.39
CA SER A 31 3.29 6.32 -14.38
C SER A 31 4.07 5.61 -13.30
N ALA A 32 5.35 5.95 -13.15
CA ALA A 32 6.25 5.51 -12.08
C ALA A 32 5.79 6.00 -10.68
N LEU A 33 4.49 6.21 -10.52
CA LEU A 33 3.82 6.72 -9.35
C LEU A 33 3.19 5.51 -8.65
N PRO A 34 3.79 5.01 -7.53
CA PRO A 34 3.31 3.84 -6.80
C PRO A 34 1.78 3.81 -6.70
N SER A 35 1.16 2.66 -6.99
CA SER A 35 -0.31 2.50 -7.10
C SER A 35 -1.04 3.19 -5.95
N ILE A 36 -2.08 3.96 -6.26
CA ILE A 36 -2.86 4.75 -5.28
C ILE A 36 -3.30 3.90 -4.08
N ARG A 37 -3.78 2.68 -4.32
CA ARG A 37 -4.18 1.73 -3.27
C ARG A 37 -3.06 1.46 -2.27
N ALA A 38 -1.84 1.24 -2.76
CA ALA A 38 -0.66 0.98 -1.91
C ALA A 38 -0.30 2.19 -1.02
N ARG A 39 -0.43 3.41 -1.54
CA ARG A 39 -0.18 4.63 -0.77
C ARG A 39 -1.19 4.80 0.36
N ILE A 40 -2.46 4.50 0.11
CA ILE A 40 -3.53 4.58 1.12
C ILE A 40 -3.26 3.61 2.27
N PHE A 41 -2.93 2.35 1.97
CA PHE A 41 -2.63 1.36 3.02
C PHE A 41 -1.41 1.76 3.86
N ALA A 42 -0.34 2.25 3.23
CA ALA A 42 0.84 2.74 3.95
C ALA A 42 0.47 3.90 4.88
N PHE A 43 -0.28 4.89 4.39
CA PHE A 43 -0.69 6.04 5.18
C PHE A 43 -1.58 5.65 6.36
N VAL A 44 -2.58 4.79 6.12
CA VAL A 44 -3.48 4.29 7.17
C VAL A 44 -2.69 3.54 8.24
N GLY A 45 -1.73 2.69 7.85
CA GLY A 45 -0.84 2.01 8.79
C GLY A 45 -0.04 2.99 9.65
N VAL A 46 0.57 4.01 9.05
CA VAL A 46 1.32 5.06 9.77
C VAL A 46 0.42 5.83 10.74
N CYS A 47 -0.80 6.20 10.32
CA CYS A 47 -1.76 6.89 11.19
C CYS A 47 -2.16 6.02 12.40
N ILE A 48 -2.48 4.75 12.18
CA ILE A 48 -2.86 3.83 13.26
C ILE A 48 -1.68 3.64 14.24
N ALA A 49 -0.47 3.45 13.72
CA ALA A 49 0.73 3.31 14.54
C ALA A 49 1.06 4.59 15.33
N GLY A 50 0.87 5.76 14.72
CA GLY A 50 1.03 7.05 15.40
C GLY A 50 0.02 7.24 16.53
N LEU A 51 -1.26 6.92 16.30
CA LEU A 51 -2.31 6.99 17.33
C LEU A 51 -2.03 6.03 18.49
N ALA A 52 -1.58 4.80 18.20
CA ALA A 52 -1.18 3.84 19.22
C ALA A 52 0.08 4.31 19.98
N GLY A 53 1.07 4.86 19.29
CA GLY A 53 2.26 5.43 19.92
C GLY A 53 1.93 6.62 20.83
N ALA A 54 0.98 7.47 20.42
CA ALA A 54 0.51 8.59 21.22
C ALA A 54 -0.19 8.15 22.51
N SER A 55 -1.04 7.12 22.45
CA SER A 55 -1.74 6.60 23.63
C SER A 55 -0.78 5.94 24.63
N ILE A 56 0.23 5.21 24.14
CA ILE A 56 1.29 4.64 24.98
C ILE A 56 2.12 5.75 25.62
N GLY A 57 2.51 6.78 24.85
CA GLY A 57 3.28 7.91 25.33
C GLY A 57 2.53 8.75 26.37
N TYR A 58 1.21 8.91 26.21
CA TYR A 58 0.35 9.52 27.23
C TYR A 58 0.36 8.70 28.53
N SER A 59 0.11 7.40 28.42
CA SER A 59 -0.01 6.52 29.59
C SER A 59 1.27 6.44 30.42
N MET A 60 2.45 6.53 29.79
CA MET A 60 3.71 6.57 30.52
C MET A 60 3.85 7.81 31.39
N VAL A 61 3.46 8.99 30.89
CA VAL A 61 3.62 10.24 31.65
C VAL A 61 2.53 10.41 32.71
N ASP A 62 1.32 9.95 32.40
CA ASP A 62 0.16 9.97 33.31
C ASP A 62 0.45 9.20 34.62
N VAL A 63 1.09 8.02 34.53
CA VAL A 63 1.46 7.21 35.71
C VAL A 63 2.54 7.88 36.56
N GLN A 64 3.38 8.73 35.97
CA GLN A 64 4.53 9.34 36.63
C GLN A 64 4.17 10.65 37.35
N CYS A 65 2.93 11.11 37.28
CA CYS A 65 2.61 12.50 37.60
C CYS A 65 1.33 12.65 38.43
N SER A 66 1.41 13.38 39.56
CA SER A 66 0.27 13.71 40.44
C SER A 66 0.13 15.23 40.52
N GLY A 67 -0.56 15.84 39.54
CA GLY A 67 -0.77 17.29 39.49
C GLY A 67 -1.10 17.83 38.08
N SER A 68 -0.68 19.07 37.78
CA SER A 68 -0.89 19.69 36.46
C SER A 68 0.12 19.18 35.42
N CYS A 69 -0.21 18.03 34.81
CA CYS A 69 0.68 17.31 33.91
C CYS A 69 0.38 17.53 32.42
N ALA A 70 -0.36 18.60 32.07
CA ALA A 70 -0.79 18.85 30.69
C ALA A 70 0.40 19.00 29.71
N VAL A 71 1.44 19.75 30.10
CA VAL A 71 2.65 19.94 29.27
C VAL A 71 3.43 18.63 29.08
N PRO A 72 3.83 17.91 30.15
CA PRO A 72 4.56 16.66 29.98
C PRO A 72 3.72 15.56 29.31
N ASN A 73 2.41 15.45 29.58
CA ASN A 73 1.54 14.50 28.89
C ASN A 73 1.48 14.79 27.38
N GLY A 74 1.40 16.07 26.99
CA GLY A 74 1.45 16.48 25.59
C GLY A 74 2.78 16.12 24.91
N ILE A 75 3.90 16.30 25.60
CA ILE A 75 5.23 15.90 25.10
C ILE A 75 5.30 14.37 24.95
N GLY A 76 4.81 13.61 25.92
CA GLY A 76 4.73 12.14 25.85
C GLY A 76 3.90 11.65 24.66
N MET A 77 2.73 12.24 24.43
CA MET A 77 1.90 11.95 23.26
C MET A 77 2.63 12.26 21.95
N LEU A 78 3.29 13.42 21.87
CA LEU A 78 3.94 13.86 20.63
C LEU A 78 5.15 12.99 20.29
N ILE A 79 6.01 12.69 21.27
CA ILE A 79 7.19 11.83 21.07
C ILE A 79 6.75 10.40 20.76
N GLY A 80 5.78 9.86 21.50
CA GLY A 80 5.24 8.51 21.27
C GLY A 80 4.64 8.38 19.87
N SER A 81 3.87 9.38 19.42
CA SER A 81 3.33 9.42 18.06
C SER A 81 4.43 9.49 17.00
N LEU A 82 5.46 10.32 17.20
CA LEU A 82 6.55 10.47 16.23
C LEU A 82 7.32 9.17 16.05
N ILE A 83 7.67 8.49 17.14
CA ILE A 83 8.40 7.22 17.11
C ILE A 83 7.56 6.13 16.47
N GLY A 84 6.27 6.02 16.85
CA GLY A 84 5.34 5.05 16.26
C GLY A 84 5.16 5.25 14.76
N ALA A 85 4.96 6.50 14.32
CA ALA A 85 4.82 6.84 12.90
C ALA A 85 6.13 6.61 12.12
N ALA A 86 7.28 7.01 12.68
CA ALA A 86 8.58 6.83 12.05
C ALA A 86 8.91 5.34 11.86
N GLY A 87 8.69 4.51 12.87
CA GLY A 87 8.89 3.07 12.77
C GLY A 87 7.99 2.44 11.71
N MET A 88 6.71 2.79 11.71
CA MET A 88 5.75 2.25 10.75
C MET A 88 6.03 2.69 9.30
N SER A 89 6.59 3.89 9.10
CA SER A 89 7.04 4.34 7.78
C SER A 89 8.08 3.39 7.18
N VAL A 90 9.04 2.92 7.98
CA VAL A 90 10.07 1.98 7.51
C VAL A 90 9.45 0.64 7.15
N VAL A 91 8.62 0.07 8.04
CA VAL A 91 7.94 -1.21 7.80
C VAL A 91 7.07 -1.13 6.55
N ALA A 92 6.32 -0.05 6.36
CA ALA A 92 5.50 0.15 5.16
C ALA A 92 6.35 0.11 3.88
N VAL A 93 7.52 0.76 3.86
CA VAL A 93 8.43 0.73 2.71
C VAL A 93 8.95 -0.70 2.45
N LEU A 94 9.31 -1.44 3.51
CA LEU A 94 9.77 -2.82 3.39
C LEU A 94 8.67 -3.74 2.86
N VAL A 95 7.43 -3.58 3.32
CA VAL A 95 6.28 -4.34 2.82
C VAL A 95 6.03 -4.05 1.33
N LEU A 96 6.08 -2.77 0.94
CA LEU A 96 5.92 -2.39 -0.47
C LEU A 96 7.05 -2.91 -1.36
N ARG A 97 8.28 -2.99 -0.82
CA ARG A 97 9.42 -3.62 -1.50
C ARG A 97 9.15 -5.10 -1.73
N ALA A 98 8.76 -5.83 -0.69
CA ALA A 98 8.45 -7.25 -0.78
C ALA A 98 7.32 -7.51 -1.79
N LEU A 99 6.22 -6.75 -1.72
CA LEU A 99 5.10 -6.87 -2.66
C LEU A 99 5.49 -6.53 -4.11
N GLY A 100 6.50 -5.68 -4.30
CA GLY A 100 7.06 -5.37 -5.61
C GLY A 100 7.74 -6.57 -6.26
N GLU A 101 8.57 -7.29 -5.49
CA GLU A 101 9.28 -8.49 -5.98
C GLU A 101 8.31 -9.60 -6.39
N TRP A 102 7.26 -9.83 -5.60
CA TRP A 102 6.25 -10.84 -5.93
C TRP A 102 5.45 -10.50 -7.21
N ARG A 103 5.17 -9.20 -7.45
CA ARG A 103 4.41 -8.78 -8.64
C ARG A 103 5.23 -8.90 -9.93
N GLU A 104 6.54 -8.66 -9.85
CA GLU A 104 7.47 -8.86 -10.97
C GLU A 104 7.53 -10.34 -11.39
N LEU A 105 7.49 -11.26 -10.42
CA LEU A 105 7.48 -12.71 -10.70
C LEU A 105 6.17 -13.17 -11.34
N ALA A 106 5.03 -12.71 -10.80
CA ALA A 106 3.71 -13.08 -11.31
C ALA A 106 3.48 -12.65 -12.77
N ASP A 107 4.03 -11.50 -13.19
CA ASP A 107 3.91 -10.99 -14.56
C ASP A 107 4.73 -11.82 -15.57
N ARG A 108 5.85 -12.42 -15.13
CA ARG A 108 6.71 -13.27 -15.96
C ARG A 108 6.14 -14.67 -16.21
N GLU A 109 5.37 -15.21 -15.29
CA GLU A 109 4.75 -16.55 -15.44
C GLU A 109 3.55 -16.55 -16.41
N GLN A 110 2.99 -15.37 -16.73
CA GLN A 110 1.88 -15.22 -17.66
C GLN A 110 2.30 -15.08 -19.13
N GLN A 111 3.61 -15.03 -19.41
CA GLN A 111 4.20 -15.02 -20.76
C GLN A 111 4.77 -16.40 -21.12
#